data_AF-A0A4P8JUU1-F1
#
_entry.id   AF-A0A4P8JUU1-F1
#
_cell.length_a   1.000
_cell.length_b   1.000
_cell.length_c   1.000
_cell.angle_alpha   90.00
_cell.angle_beta   90.00
_cell.angle_gamma   90.00
#
_symmetry.space_group_name_H-M   'P 1'
#
loop_
_entity.id
_entity.type
_entity.pdbx_description
1 polymer ?
#
loop_
_entity_poly.entity_id
_entity_poly.type
_entity_poly.pdbx_seq_one_letter_code
_entity_poly.pdbx_strand_id
1 'polypeptide(L)'
;MVPGEPLQDPSDKHEEYPPIQCDACRSALESPDGMPSFLLIDQLTVPLVGCTDHLKQFKSVCGYTTTATAEILNHRPAGGVSCPSCHLAPYNPQQPVIQVQDGAVAVLACPEHQSEIITRFHAGLDTQQRLTAQFDASS
;
A
#
# COMPACT_ATOMS: atom_id res chain seq x y z
N MET A 1 -44.22 29.59 11.99
CA MET A 1 -42.78 29.41 12.21
C MET A 1 -42.57 27.96 12.57
N VAL A 2 -41.98 27.18 11.66
CA VAL A 2 -41.64 25.77 11.86
C VAL A 2 -40.10 25.72 11.89
N PRO A 3 -39.45 25.24 12.96
CA PRO A 3 -38.00 25.10 12.98
C PRO A 3 -37.59 23.98 12.02
N GLY A 4 -36.67 24.31 11.11
CA GLY A 4 -36.20 23.42 10.04
C GLY A 4 -35.39 22.25 10.57
N GLU A 5 -35.65 21.09 9.98
CA GLU A 5 -34.86 19.88 10.14
C GLU A 5 -33.36 20.14 9.88
N PRO A 6 -32.45 19.54 10.67
CA PRO A 6 -31.04 19.53 10.33
C PRO A 6 -30.84 18.68 9.06
N LEU A 7 -30.31 19.33 8.02
CA LEU A 7 -29.84 18.69 6.79
C LEU A 7 -28.83 17.59 7.16
N GLN A 8 -29.22 16.34 6.94
CA GLN A 8 -28.30 15.22 6.97
C GLN A 8 -27.39 15.36 5.75
N ASP A 9 -26.10 15.53 5.99
CA ASP A 9 -25.06 15.54 4.95
C ASP A 9 -24.92 14.12 4.36
N PRO A 10 -25.08 13.93 3.04
CA PRO A 10 -24.84 12.66 2.38
C PRO A 10 -23.46 12.67 1.71
N SER A 11 -22.38 12.69 2.49
CA SER A 11 -21.03 12.41 1.96
C SER A 11 -20.09 11.85 3.01
N ASP A 12 -20.28 10.57 3.32
CA ASP A 12 -19.17 9.73 3.73
C ASP A 12 -19.44 8.31 3.23
N LYS A 13 -19.24 8.12 1.92
CA LYS A 13 -18.94 6.78 1.40
C LYS A 13 -17.43 6.60 1.51
N HIS A 14 -16.90 6.60 2.73
CA HIS A 14 -15.64 5.91 2.95
C HIS A 14 -15.97 4.45 2.71
N GLU A 15 -15.53 3.91 1.57
CA GLU A 15 -15.43 2.47 1.38
C GLU A 15 -14.80 1.91 2.66
N GLU A 16 -15.59 1.19 3.45
CA GLU A 16 -15.21 0.67 4.76
C GLU A 16 -14.17 -0.42 4.55
N TYR A 17 -12.93 -0.02 4.28
CA TYR A 17 -11.79 -0.92 4.41
C TYR A 17 -11.85 -1.50 5.83
N PRO A 18 -11.73 -2.83 5.98
CA PRO A 18 -11.70 -3.45 7.29
C PRO A 18 -10.72 -2.70 8.19
N PRO A 19 -11.08 -2.43 9.46
CA PRO A 19 -10.22 -1.68 10.34
C PRO A 19 -8.86 -2.38 10.43
N ILE A 20 -7.79 -1.61 10.27
CA ILE A 20 -6.41 -2.09 10.40
C ILE A 20 -6.26 -2.67 11.81
N GLN A 21 -6.05 -3.98 11.92
CA GLN A 21 -5.98 -4.69 13.21
C GLN A 21 -4.58 -4.61 13.81
N CYS A 22 -3.55 -4.48 12.97
CA CYS A 22 -2.18 -4.29 13.41
C CYS A 22 -1.95 -2.87 13.97
N ASP A 23 -1.76 -2.74 15.30
CA ASP A 23 -1.49 -1.46 15.95
C ASP A 23 -0.22 -0.76 15.45
N ALA A 24 0.81 -1.52 15.05
CA ALA A 24 2.03 -0.97 14.47
C ALA A 24 1.78 -0.33 13.09
N CYS A 25 0.92 -0.92 12.26
CA CYS A 25 0.50 -0.31 11.00
C CYS A 25 -0.34 0.93 11.23
N ARG A 26 -1.29 0.89 12.18
CA ARG A 26 -2.12 2.05 12.53
C ARG A 26 -1.25 3.22 12.97
N SER A 27 -0.35 2.97 13.93
CA SER A 27 0.60 3.96 14.43
C SER A 27 1.49 4.54 13.33
N ALA A 28 1.98 3.70 12.40
CA ALA A 28 2.82 4.14 11.31
C ALA A 28 2.08 5.08 10.34
N LEU A 29 0.80 4.80 10.06
CA LEU A 29 -0.03 5.59 9.14
C LEU A 29 -0.53 6.90 9.77
N GLU A 30 -0.74 6.91 11.07
CA GLU A 30 -1.15 8.12 11.82
C GLU A 30 0.03 9.06 12.12
N SER A 31 1.27 8.60 11.96
CA SER A 31 2.47 9.37 12.27
C SER A 31 2.89 10.26 11.09
N PRO A 32 2.66 11.59 11.12
CA PRO A 32 3.00 12.48 10.01
C PRO A 32 4.52 12.59 9.77
N ASP A 33 5.33 12.29 10.79
CA ASP A 33 6.79 12.37 10.75
C ASP A 33 7.47 11.03 10.44
N GLY A 34 6.69 9.98 10.18
CA GLY A 34 7.21 8.65 9.85
C GLY A 34 7.96 8.67 8.52
N MET A 35 9.27 8.37 8.55
CA MET A 35 10.05 8.21 7.32
C MET A 35 9.53 7.01 6.53
N PRO A 36 9.15 7.18 5.24
CA PRO A 36 8.66 6.08 4.44
C PRO A 36 9.78 5.09 4.13
N SER A 37 9.40 3.83 3.97
CA SER A 37 10.24 2.82 3.32
C SER A 37 10.08 2.92 1.81
N PHE A 38 11.00 2.36 1.03
CA PHE A 38 10.93 2.40 -0.43
C PHE A 38 10.96 0.98 -0.99
N LEU A 39 9.92 0.64 -1.74
CA LEU A 39 9.88 -0.58 -2.54
C LEU A 39 10.57 -0.35 -3.87
N LEU A 40 11.58 -1.17 -4.15
CA LEU A 40 12.20 -1.30 -5.45
C LEU A 40 11.68 -2.56 -6.13
N ILE A 41 11.08 -2.41 -7.30
CA ILE A 41 10.62 -3.53 -8.12
C ILE A 41 10.66 -3.12 -9.60
N ASP A 42 11.40 -3.88 -10.41
CA ASP A 42 11.71 -3.52 -11.80
C ASP A 42 12.26 -2.08 -11.90
N GLN A 43 11.54 -1.18 -12.58
CA GLN A 43 11.91 0.23 -12.72
C GLN A 43 11.20 1.15 -11.71
N LEU A 44 10.42 0.57 -10.79
CA LEU A 44 9.62 1.32 -9.83
C LEU A 44 10.39 1.54 -8.54
N THR A 45 10.34 2.78 -8.06
CA THR A 45 10.80 3.19 -6.73
C THR A 45 9.65 3.86 -6.02
N VAL A 46 8.96 3.11 -5.16
CA VAL A 46 7.68 3.50 -4.58
C VAL A 46 7.83 3.70 -3.07
N PRO A 47 7.60 4.92 -2.54
CA PRO A 47 7.54 5.13 -1.10
C PRO A 47 6.29 4.47 -0.50
N LEU A 48 6.48 3.77 0.60
CA LEU A 48 5.48 3.01 1.33
C LEU A 48 5.52 3.35 2.83
N VAL A 49 4.35 3.31 3.46
CA VAL A 49 4.21 3.43 4.92
C VAL A 49 3.46 2.22 5.45
N GLY A 50 4.00 1.60 6.50
CA GLY A 50 3.46 0.41 7.15
C GLY A 50 4.48 -0.14 8.15
N CYS A 51 4.09 -1.13 8.95
CA CYS A 51 5.06 -1.80 9.81
C CYS A 51 6.00 -2.71 9.00
N THR A 52 7.17 -3.03 9.57
CA THR A 52 8.21 -3.81 8.88
C THR A 52 7.70 -5.16 8.36
N ASP A 53 6.86 -5.87 9.11
CA ASP A 53 6.33 -7.17 8.71
C ASP A 53 5.39 -7.07 7.51
N HIS A 54 4.43 -6.15 7.55
CA HIS A 54 3.49 -5.97 6.44
C HIS A 54 4.14 -5.38 5.19
N LEU A 55 5.20 -4.55 5.34
CA LEU A 55 6.02 -4.12 4.20
C LEU A 55 6.80 -5.29 3.57
N LYS A 56 7.35 -6.20 4.38
CA LYS A 56 8.02 -7.42 3.88
C LYS A 56 7.05 -8.35 3.18
N GLN A 57 5.83 -8.47 3.71
CA GLN A 57 4.79 -9.29 3.09
C GLN A 57 4.33 -8.69 1.77
N PHE A 58 4.05 -7.39 1.75
CA PHE A 58 3.74 -6.66 0.52
C PHE A 58 4.82 -6.85 -0.55
N LYS A 59 6.10 -6.68 -0.18
CA LYS A 59 7.25 -6.94 -1.05
C LYS A 59 7.25 -8.38 -1.59
N SER A 60 7.00 -9.35 -0.72
CA SER A 60 7.02 -10.78 -1.09
C SER A 60 5.91 -11.10 -2.09
N VAL A 61 4.71 -10.55 -1.88
CA VAL A 61 3.57 -10.70 -2.79
C VAL A 61 3.84 -10.04 -4.14
N CYS A 62 4.28 -8.78 -4.16
CA CYS A 62 4.66 -8.10 -5.41
C CYS A 62 5.81 -8.84 -6.13
N GLY A 63 6.70 -9.49 -5.38
CA GLY A 63 7.80 -10.30 -5.91
C GLY A 63 7.37 -11.43 -6.84
N TYR A 64 6.13 -11.93 -6.75
CA TYR A 64 5.61 -12.94 -7.69
C TYR A 64 5.38 -12.40 -9.12
N THR A 65 5.39 -11.08 -9.31
CA THR A 65 5.06 -10.42 -10.58
C THR A 65 6.25 -9.86 -11.34
N THR A 66 7.47 -10.11 -10.84
CA THR A 66 8.72 -9.68 -11.48
C THR A 66 9.62 -10.89 -11.72
N THR A 67 10.49 -10.79 -12.72
CA THR A 67 11.59 -11.74 -12.94
C THR A 67 12.88 -11.31 -12.24
N ALA A 68 12.93 -10.08 -11.73
CA ALA A 68 13.99 -9.53 -10.91
C ALA A 68 13.65 -9.68 -9.41
N THR A 69 14.49 -9.12 -8.54
CA THR A 69 14.25 -9.10 -7.10
C THR A 69 13.46 -7.87 -6.67
N ALA A 70 12.43 -8.07 -5.85
CA ALA A 70 11.79 -6.99 -5.11
C ALA A 70 12.50 -6.72 -3.78
N GLU A 71 12.79 -5.45 -3.48
CA GLU A 71 13.56 -5.02 -2.31
C GLU A 71 12.88 -3.89 -1.54
N ILE A 72 13.08 -3.86 -0.21
CA ILE A 72 12.63 -2.75 0.65
C ILE A 72 13.86 -2.03 1.18
N LEU A 73 13.93 -0.73 0.97
CA LEU A 73 14.90 0.15 1.59
C LEU A 73 14.24 0.91 2.74
N ASN A 74 14.87 0.88 3.92
CA ASN A 74 14.45 1.66 5.09
C ASN A 74 15.09 3.08 5.10
N HIS A 75 15.64 3.49 3.96
CA HIS A 75 16.27 4.78 3.75
C HIS A 75 15.95 5.25 2.33
N ARG A 76 16.08 6.56 2.10
CA ARG A 76 15.87 7.13 0.78
C ARG A 76 16.93 6.58 -0.19
N PRO A 77 16.55 6.04 -1.35
CA PRO A 77 17.50 5.50 -2.32
C PRO A 77 18.51 6.56 -2.77
N ALA A 78 19.73 6.13 -3.09
CA ALA A 78 20.73 6.99 -3.72
C ALA A 78 20.20 7.44 -5.09
N GLY A 79 19.97 8.75 -5.27
CA GLY A 79 19.27 9.31 -6.43
C GLY A 79 17.83 9.75 -6.15
N GLY A 80 17.27 9.38 -5.00
CA GLY A 80 15.94 9.77 -4.56
C GLY A 80 14.83 9.11 -5.36
N VAL A 81 13.66 9.76 -5.36
CA VAL A 81 12.50 9.33 -6.15
C VAL A 81 12.64 9.98 -7.53
N SER A 82 12.99 9.18 -8.54
CA SER A 82 13.28 9.69 -9.90
C SER A 82 12.06 10.24 -10.64
N CYS A 83 10.86 9.78 -10.29
CA CYS A 83 9.63 10.31 -10.88
C CYS A 83 9.27 11.65 -10.24
N PRO A 84 9.19 12.76 -11.01
CA PRO A 84 8.89 14.08 -10.46
C PRO A 84 7.50 14.14 -9.81
N SER A 85 6.52 13.44 -10.36
CA SER A 85 5.18 13.34 -9.77
C SER A 85 5.19 12.57 -8.45
N CYS A 86 5.97 11.49 -8.35
CA CYS A 86 6.13 10.76 -7.08
C CYS A 86 6.89 11.57 -6.02
N HIS A 87 7.73 12.53 -6.42
CA HIS A 87 8.37 13.42 -5.47
C HIS A 87 7.35 14.31 -4.71
N LEU A 88 6.21 14.61 -5.34
CA LEU A 88 5.13 15.41 -4.76
C LEU A 88 3.99 14.55 -4.17
N ALA A 89 3.96 13.26 -4.49
CA ALA A 89 2.91 12.34 -4.08
C ALA A 89 2.68 12.20 -2.56
N PRO A 90 3.70 12.33 -1.68
CA PRO A 90 3.50 12.36 -0.23
C PRO A 90 2.53 13.46 0.24
N TYR A 91 2.33 14.53 -0.55
CA TYR A 91 1.45 15.65 -0.22
C TYR A 91 0.04 15.52 -0.83
N ASN A 92 -0.28 14.39 -1.48
CA ASN A 92 -1.58 14.17 -2.10
C ASN A 92 -2.56 13.53 -1.10
N PRO A 93 -3.77 14.08 -0.89
CA PRO A 93 -4.74 13.53 0.08
C PRO A 93 -5.31 12.15 -0.29
N GLN A 94 -5.18 11.70 -1.54
CA GLN A 94 -5.80 10.46 -2.03
C GLN A 94 -4.81 9.28 -2.05
N GLN A 95 -4.02 9.09 -1.00
CA GLN A 95 -3.09 7.95 -0.95
C GLN A 95 -3.85 6.66 -0.61
N PRO A 96 -3.81 5.64 -1.48
CA PRO A 96 -4.50 4.40 -1.22
C PRO A 96 -3.80 3.64 -0.09
N VAL A 97 -4.61 3.10 0.82
CA VAL A 97 -4.19 2.19 1.88
C VAL A 97 -4.59 0.78 1.45
N ILE A 98 -3.60 -0.08 1.22
CA ILE A 98 -3.80 -1.45 0.78
C ILE A 98 -3.75 -2.36 2.00
N GLN A 99 -4.78 -3.18 2.19
CA GLN A 99 -4.79 -4.17 3.26
C GLN A 99 -3.82 -5.32 2.94
N VAL A 100 -3.03 -5.70 3.94
CA VAL A 100 -2.07 -6.81 3.86
C VAL A 100 -2.29 -7.67 5.09
N GLN A 101 -3.03 -8.76 4.95
CA GLN A 101 -3.48 -9.59 6.08
C GLN A 101 -4.23 -8.76 7.15
N ASP A 102 -3.73 -8.76 8.39
CA ASP A 102 -4.27 -7.99 9.51
C ASP A 102 -3.73 -6.55 9.58
N GLY A 103 -2.74 -6.22 8.74
CA GLY A 103 -2.16 -4.89 8.62
C GLY A 103 -2.50 -4.17 7.33
N ALA A 104 -1.75 -3.10 7.08
CA ALA A 104 -1.94 -2.26 5.90
C ALA A 104 -0.64 -1.57 5.47
N VAL A 105 -0.62 -1.17 4.20
CA VAL A 105 0.46 -0.43 3.56
C VAL A 105 -0.13 0.74 2.76
N ALA A 106 0.25 1.96 3.09
CA ALA A 106 -0.06 3.13 2.25
C ALA A 106 0.99 3.30 1.15
N VAL A 107 0.52 3.69 -0.05
CA VAL A 107 1.37 3.91 -1.22
C VAL A 107 1.46 5.41 -1.51
N LEU A 108 2.62 6.02 -1.22
CA LEU A 108 2.83 7.47 -1.38
C LEU A 108 3.32 7.84 -2.80
N ALA A 109 2.71 7.26 -3.84
CA ALA A 109 3.14 7.44 -5.22
C ALA A 109 2.15 8.26 -6.05
N CYS A 110 2.54 8.65 -7.27
CA CYS A 110 1.58 9.24 -8.21
C CYS A 110 0.55 8.20 -8.67
N PRO A 111 -0.64 8.60 -9.17
CA PRO A 111 -1.73 7.69 -9.52
C PRO A 111 -1.35 6.55 -10.49
N GLU A 112 -0.43 6.83 -11.42
CA GLU A 112 0.10 5.83 -12.35
C GLU A 112 0.86 4.73 -11.60
N HIS A 113 1.84 5.10 -10.77
CA HIS A 113 2.61 4.16 -9.96
C HIS A 113 1.77 3.47 -8.89
N GLN A 114 0.76 4.14 -8.34
CA GLN A 114 -0.21 3.52 -7.44
C GLN A 114 -0.95 2.39 -8.15
N SER A 115 -1.54 2.68 -9.31
CA SER A 115 -2.30 1.70 -10.09
C SER A 115 -1.43 0.49 -10.47
N GLU A 116 -0.20 0.77 -10.87
CA GLU A 116 0.79 -0.21 -11.31
C GLU A 116 1.30 -1.10 -10.16
N ILE A 117 1.47 -0.55 -8.94
CA ILE A 117 1.84 -1.36 -7.76
C ILE A 117 0.66 -2.14 -7.18
N ILE A 118 -0.54 -1.56 -7.17
CA ILE A 118 -1.77 -2.22 -6.72
C ILE A 118 -2.07 -3.43 -7.63
N THR A 119 -1.96 -3.24 -8.95
CA THR A 119 -2.13 -4.32 -9.93
C THR A 119 -1.15 -5.46 -9.69
N ARG A 120 0.14 -5.14 -9.46
CA ARG A 120 1.14 -6.16 -9.10
C ARG A 120 0.81 -6.88 -7.79
N PHE A 121 0.37 -6.15 -6.77
CA PHE A 121 0.01 -6.77 -5.50
C PHE A 121 -1.13 -7.76 -5.66
N HIS A 122 -2.22 -7.38 -6.34
CA HIS A 122 -3.35 -8.30 -6.59
C HIS A 122 -2.97 -9.50 -7.45
N ALA A 123 -2.20 -9.31 -8.53
CA ALA A 123 -1.71 -10.43 -9.34
C ALA A 123 -0.76 -11.36 -8.55
N GLY A 124 0.02 -10.79 -7.63
CA GLY A 124 0.85 -11.54 -6.69
C GLY A 124 0.03 -12.38 -5.72
N LEU A 125 -1.09 -11.85 -5.20
CA LEU A 125 -2.01 -12.61 -4.34
C LEU A 125 -2.63 -13.80 -5.09
N ASP A 126 -3.10 -13.60 -6.32
CA ASP A 126 -3.61 -14.70 -7.16
C ASP A 126 -2.55 -15.80 -7.33
N THR A 127 -1.32 -15.39 -7.66
CA THR A 127 -0.20 -16.32 -7.83
C THR A 127 0.09 -17.10 -6.55
N GLN A 128 0.14 -16.41 -5.39
CA GLN A 128 0.35 -17.04 -4.09
C GLN A 128 -0.74 -18.06 -3.75
N GLN A 129 -2.01 -17.71 -3.98
CA GLN A 129 -3.15 -18.60 -3.73
C GLN A 129 -3.07 -19.85 -4.60
N ARG A 130 -2.73 -19.69 -5.89
CA ARG A 130 -2.57 -20.83 -6.81
C ARG A 130 -1.43 -21.75 -6.40
N LEU A 131 -0.30 -21.20 -5.97
CA LEU A 131 0.83 -21.99 -5.46
C LEU A 131 0.43 -22.76 -4.20
N THR A 132 -0.22 -22.10 -3.24
CA THR A 132 -0.68 -22.72 -1.99
C THR A 132 -1.66 -23.87 -2.27
N ALA A 133 -2.66 -23.64 -3.12
CA ALA A 133 -3.63 -24.66 -3.51
C ALA A 133 -2.98 -25.88 -4.22
N GLN A 134 -1.91 -25.67 -4.99
CA GLN A 134 -1.17 -26.77 -5.62
C GLN A 134 -0.42 -27.61 -4.60
N PHE A 135 0.17 -26.99 -3.57
CA PHE A 135 0.85 -27.71 -2.49
C PHE A 135 -0.13 -28.52 -1.63
N ASP A 136 -1.30 -27.95 -1.31
CA ASP A 136 -2.34 -28.64 -0.57
C ASP A 136 -2.93 -29.82 -1.37
N ALA A 137 -3.10 -29.67 -2.69
CA ALA A 137 -3.62 -30.73 -3.55
C ALA A 137 -2.64 -31.87 -3.83
N SER A 138 -1.35 -31.69 -3.50
CA SER A 138 -0.29 -32.69 -3.68
C SER A 138 0.18 -33.32 -2.35
N SER A 139 -0.46 -32.97 -1.24
CA SER A 139 -0.22 -33.54 0.11
C SER A 139 -1.19 -34.66 0.49
#